data_AF-A0A847L8W8-F1
#
_entry.id   AF-A0A847L8W8-F1
#
_cell.length_a   1.000
_cell.length_b   1.000
_cell.length_c   1.000
_cell.angle_alpha   90.00
_cell.angle_beta   90.00
_cell.angle_gamma   90.00
#
_symmetry.space_group_name_H-M   'P 1'
#
loop_
_entity.id
_entity.type
_entity.pdbx_description
1 polymer ?
#
loop_
_entity_poly.entity_id
_entity_poly.type
_entity_poly.pdbx_seq_one_letter_code
_entity_poly.pdbx_strand_id
1 'polypeptide(L)'
;MASKYDELEKLRALHAQGTLTDSEFKGEKEKLLYGNAKKKSIVEKLDDNHSYNTLMHLSQFSNYLFPLLGIIVPIVMWVTRKDESKSVDTNGKIILNWNISVFIYAIISVLLLVIAALIFGGTMALSGIAFENFLEESPWMIIQFLGTLGVILLPLIIIGILDFIFTIIGAVKASNNEVWNYPLSIRFFKTPPSTHKIKKAD
;
A
#
# COMPACT_ATOMS: atom_id res chain seq x y z
N MET A 1 13.23 29.86 4.23
CA MET A 1 12.27 30.11 5.32
C MET A 1 13.08 30.66 6.49
N ALA A 2 12.61 31.71 7.15
CA ALA A 2 13.24 32.20 8.37
C ALA A 2 13.03 31.16 9.49
N SER A 3 14.02 30.98 10.37
CA SER A 3 13.91 30.11 11.53
C SER A 3 12.93 30.69 12.55
N LYS A 4 12.30 29.84 13.38
CA LYS A 4 11.43 30.27 14.50
C LYS A 4 12.13 31.30 15.40
N TYR A 5 13.45 31.17 15.55
CA TYR A 5 14.26 32.11 16.33
C TYR A 5 14.40 33.47 15.63
N ASP A 6 14.57 33.50 14.31
CA ASP A 6 14.64 34.73 13.51
C ASP A 6 13.33 35.53 13.59
N GLU A 7 12.18 34.84 13.63
CA GLU A 7 10.86 35.47 13.79
C GLU A 7 10.66 36.04 15.19
N LEU A 8 11.11 35.32 16.23
CA LEU A 8 11.09 35.81 17.61
C LEU A 8 12.01 37.03 17.81
N GLU A 9 13.14 37.06 17.13
CA GLU A 9 14.10 38.17 17.17
C GLU A 9 13.54 39.43 16.49
N LYS A 10 12.92 39.28 15.31
CA LYS A 10 12.18 40.37 14.66
C LYS A 10 11.06 40.91 15.53
N LEU A 11 10.29 40.04 16.17
CA LEU A 11 9.21 40.44 17.06
C LEU A 11 9.73 41.23 18.28
N ARG A 12 10.87 40.82 18.85
CA ARG A 12 11.54 41.57 19.93
C ARG A 12 12.07 42.93 19.47
N ALA A 13 12.63 43.01 18.28
CA ALA A 13 13.13 44.26 17.73
C ALA A 13 12.02 45.30 17.54
N LEU A 14 10.85 44.87 17.04
CA LEU A 14 9.67 45.75 16.87
C LEU A 14 9.13 46.27 18.21
N HIS A 15 9.11 45.42 19.23
CA HIS A 15 8.74 45.81 20.60
C HIS A 15 9.74 46.81 21.20
N ALA A 16 11.04 46.58 21.03
CA ALA A 16 12.08 47.51 21.51
C ALA A 16 12.05 48.88 20.80
N GLN A 17 11.57 48.94 19.55
CA GLN A 17 11.35 50.18 18.81
C GLN A 17 10.09 50.96 19.26
N GLY A 18 9.31 50.43 20.21
CA GLY A 18 8.07 51.04 20.68
C GLY A 18 6.93 51.00 19.66
N THR A 19 7.10 50.25 18.57
CA THR A 19 6.08 50.11 17.51
C THR A 19 5.00 49.08 17.86
N LEU A 20 5.26 48.23 18.86
CA LEU A 20 4.37 47.18 19.32
C LEU A 20 4.11 47.35 20.82
N THR A 21 2.85 47.28 21.24
CA THR A 21 2.52 47.35 22.67
C THR A 21 2.89 46.05 23.40
N ASP A 22 3.02 46.11 24.73
CA ASP A 22 3.34 44.92 25.55
C ASP A 22 2.32 43.78 25.39
N SER A 23 1.04 44.13 25.21
CA SER A 23 -0.03 43.14 25.05
C SER A 23 0.03 42.46 23.69
N GLU A 24 0.30 43.21 22.62
CA GLU A 24 0.47 42.71 21.26
C GLU A 24 1.72 41.84 21.13
N PHE A 25 2.84 42.27 21.74
CA PHE A 25 4.07 41.50 21.79
C PHE A 25 3.86 40.15 22.48
N LYS A 26 3.19 40.15 23.64
CA LYS A 26 2.90 38.93 24.39
C LYS A 26 1.98 38.00 23.59
N GLY A 27 0.93 38.54 22.97
CA GLY A 27 0.00 37.76 22.16
C GLY A 27 0.66 37.11 20.93
N GLU A 28 1.50 37.85 20.20
CA GLU A 28 2.14 37.32 19.01
C GLU A 28 3.29 36.36 19.33
N LYS A 29 4.02 36.63 20.42
CA LYS A 29 5.01 35.69 20.99
C LYS A 29 4.35 34.39 21.42
N GLU A 30 3.17 34.45 22.05
CA GLU A 30 2.41 33.26 22.41
C GLU A 30 1.95 32.49 21.16
N LYS A 31 1.51 33.13 20.09
CA LYS A 31 1.17 32.44 18.83
C LYS A 31 2.39 31.76 18.19
N LEU A 32 3.56 32.39 18.18
CA LEU A 32 4.79 31.80 17.64
C LEU A 32 5.32 30.65 18.50
N LEU A 33 5.21 30.75 19.83
CA LEU A 33 5.67 29.72 20.75
C LEU A 33 4.69 28.55 20.86
N TYR A 34 3.40 28.84 21.03
CA TYR A 34 2.36 27.88 21.36
C TYR A 34 1.41 27.56 20.20
N GLY A 35 1.24 28.44 19.20
CA GLY A 35 0.40 28.15 18.03
C GLY A 35 0.95 27.00 17.19
N ASN A 36 2.27 26.96 17.01
CA ASN A 36 2.94 25.81 16.39
C ASN A 36 2.96 24.57 17.30
N ALA A 37 3.09 24.74 18.63
CA ALA A 37 3.07 23.62 19.58
C ALA A 37 1.67 22.96 19.70
N LYS A 38 0.60 23.75 19.64
CA LYS A 38 -0.79 23.28 19.63
C LYS A 38 -1.13 22.60 18.30
N LYS A 39 -0.68 23.14 17.16
CA LYS A 39 -0.79 22.48 15.86
C LYS A 39 -0.02 21.17 15.82
N LYS A 40 1.21 21.15 16.35
CA LYS A 40 2.04 19.94 16.49
C LYS A 40 1.38 18.91 17.41
N SER A 41 0.90 19.30 18.60
CA SER A 41 0.28 18.37 19.55
C SER A 41 -1.09 17.86 19.09
N ILE A 42 -1.89 18.65 18.36
CA ILE A 42 -3.11 18.16 17.72
C ILE A 42 -2.76 17.15 16.63
N VAL A 43 -1.74 17.41 15.81
CA VAL A 43 -1.27 16.48 14.76
C VAL A 43 -0.66 15.20 15.35
N GLU A 44 0.03 15.31 16.48
CA GLU A 44 0.69 14.19 17.19
C GLU A 44 -0.29 13.35 18.02
N LYS A 45 -1.34 13.98 18.57
CA LYS A 45 -2.43 13.31 19.31
C LYS A 45 -3.45 12.60 18.38
N LEU A 46 -3.26 12.66 17.06
CA LEU A 46 -4.16 12.09 16.04
C LEU A 46 -3.67 10.78 15.38
N ASP A 47 -2.50 10.23 15.75
CA ASP A 47 -1.88 9.08 15.05
C ASP A 47 -1.64 7.85 15.95
N ASP A 48 -2.68 7.39 16.67
CA ASP A 48 -2.67 6.12 17.41
C ASP A 48 -3.33 4.95 16.65
N ASN A 49 -3.70 5.15 15.39
CA ASN A 49 -4.40 4.14 14.58
C ASN A 49 -3.51 3.00 14.05
N HIS A 50 -2.30 2.83 14.57
CA HIS A 50 -1.39 1.75 14.19
C HIS A 50 -2.06 0.37 14.23
N SER A 51 -2.84 0.04 15.27
CA SER A 51 -3.60 -1.20 15.34
C SER A 51 -4.67 -1.29 14.24
N TYR A 52 -5.37 -0.19 13.96
CA TYR A 52 -6.38 -0.14 12.91
C TYR A 52 -5.77 -0.34 11.51
N ASN A 53 -4.67 0.34 11.23
CA ASN A 53 -3.93 0.20 9.97
C ASN A 53 -3.34 -1.22 9.82
N THR A 54 -2.81 -1.78 10.92
CA THR A 54 -2.32 -3.17 10.96
C THR A 54 -3.45 -4.13 10.62
N LEU A 55 -4.61 -3.99 11.26
CA LEU A 55 -5.79 -4.80 10.98
C LEU A 55 -6.29 -4.61 9.56
N MET A 56 -6.22 -3.39 9.02
CA MET A 56 -6.62 -3.11 7.65
C MET A 56 -5.74 -3.88 6.65
N HIS A 57 -4.42 -3.91 6.84
CA HIS A 57 -3.53 -4.77 6.05
C HIS A 57 -3.86 -6.25 6.23
N LEU A 58 -3.93 -6.74 7.48
CA LEU A 58 -4.23 -8.15 7.76
C LEU A 58 -5.62 -8.58 7.25
N SER A 59 -6.56 -7.65 7.12
CA SER A 59 -7.90 -7.94 6.61
C SER A 59 -7.89 -8.41 5.14
N GLN A 60 -6.81 -8.15 4.38
CA GLN A 60 -6.63 -8.68 3.04
C GLN A 60 -6.63 -10.23 3.02
N PHE A 61 -6.22 -10.87 4.13
CA PHE A 61 -6.28 -12.33 4.27
C PHE A 61 -7.69 -12.91 4.37
N SER A 62 -8.73 -12.08 4.50
CA SER A 62 -10.11 -12.56 4.39
C SER A 62 -10.40 -13.18 3.01
N ASN A 63 -9.59 -12.90 1.98
CA ASN A 63 -9.65 -13.59 0.69
C ASN A 63 -9.41 -15.10 0.79
N TYR A 64 -8.68 -15.57 1.81
CA TYR A 64 -8.43 -17.01 2.03
C TYR A 64 -9.62 -17.73 2.68
N LEU A 65 -10.53 -16.99 3.32
CA LEU A 65 -11.77 -17.56 3.85
C LEU A 65 -12.85 -17.58 2.77
N PHE A 66 -13.04 -16.44 2.10
CA PHE A 66 -13.97 -16.29 0.99
C PHE A 66 -13.35 -15.41 -0.10
N PRO A 67 -13.40 -15.83 -1.38
CA PRO A 67 -12.92 -15.00 -2.48
C PRO A 67 -13.56 -13.60 -2.44
N LEU A 68 -12.80 -12.59 -2.85
CA LEU A 68 -13.19 -11.17 -2.91
C LEU A 68 -13.29 -10.43 -1.57
N LEU A 69 -13.43 -11.12 -0.43
CA LEU A 69 -13.48 -10.43 0.87
C LEU A 69 -12.19 -9.67 1.18
N GLY A 70 -11.03 -10.17 0.75
CA GLY A 70 -9.75 -9.46 0.95
C GLY A 70 -9.60 -8.16 0.18
N ILE A 71 -10.53 -7.86 -0.74
CA ILE A 71 -10.66 -6.54 -1.36
C ILE A 71 -11.70 -5.72 -0.62
N ILE A 72 -12.85 -6.31 -0.31
CA ILE A 72 -14.00 -5.61 0.28
C ILE A 72 -13.70 -5.13 1.70
N VAL A 73 -13.21 -6.01 2.58
CA VAL A 73 -13.00 -5.70 4.00
C VAL A 73 -12.03 -4.52 4.20
N PRO A 74 -10.81 -4.50 3.61
CA PRO A 74 -9.91 -3.35 3.78
C PRO A 74 -10.47 -2.06 3.16
N ILE A 75 -11.26 -2.14 2.09
CA ILE A 75 -11.92 -0.95 1.50
C ILE A 75 -12.97 -0.39 2.45
N VAL A 76 -13.81 -1.25 3.04
CA VAL A 76 -14.81 -0.81 4.03
C VAL A 76 -14.11 -0.17 5.23
N MET A 77 -13.05 -0.79 5.74
CA MET A 77 -12.23 -0.19 6.79
C MET A 77 -11.67 1.18 6.38
N TRP A 78 -11.07 1.28 5.20
CA TRP A 78 -10.54 2.55 4.69
C TRP A 78 -11.63 3.63 4.58
N VAL A 79 -12.75 3.34 3.92
CA VAL A 79 -13.84 4.32 3.68
C VAL A 79 -14.47 4.80 4.99
N THR A 80 -14.51 3.96 6.02
CA THR A 80 -15.11 4.31 7.32
C THR A 80 -14.34 5.43 8.03
N ARG A 81 -13.00 5.52 7.87
CA ARG A 81 -12.15 6.42 8.67
C ARG A 81 -11.14 7.25 7.87
N LYS A 82 -11.18 7.19 6.54
CA LYS A 82 -10.29 7.97 5.66
C LYS A 82 -10.35 9.47 5.89
N ASP A 83 -11.52 10.01 6.21
CA ASP A 83 -11.69 11.46 6.40
C ASP A 83 -11.31 11.90 7.84
N GLU A 84 -11.21 10.95 8.76
CA GLU A 84 -10.81 11.19 10.16
C GLU A 84 -9.29 11.14 10.36
N SER A 85 -8.59 10.28 9.60
CA SER A 85 -7.16 10.05 9.80
C SER A 85 -6.41 9.94 8.48
N LYS A 86 -5.45 10.86 8.30
CA LYS A 86 -4.52 10.84 7.16
C LYS A 86 -3.67 9.56 7.11
N SER A 87 -3.38 8.97 8.26
CA SER A 87 -2.66 7.69 8.37
C SER A 87 -3.49 6.55 7.80
N VAL A 88 -4.78 6.47 8.16
CA VAL A 88 -5.73 5.50 7.59
C VAL A 88 -5.91 5.72 6.09
N ASP A 89 -6.08 6.98 5.66
CA ASP A 89 -6.23 7.30 4.24
C ASP A 89 -4.99 6.87 3.42
N THR A 90 -3.80 7.09 3.97
CA THR A 90 -2.54 6.70 3.33
C THR A 90 -2.42 5.19 3.20
N ASN A 91 -2.65 4.43 4.29
CA ASN A 91 -2.55 2.98 4.26
C ASN A 91 -3.63 2.35 3.37
N GLY A 92 -4.85 2.87 3.38
CA GLY A 92 -5.92 2.39 2.51
C GLY A 92 -5.62 2.62 1.03
N LYS A 93 -5.03 3.76 0.65
CA LYS A 93 -4.54 4.01 -0.71
C LYS A 93 -3.42 3.05 -1.13
N ILE A 94 -2.52 2.70 -0.21
CA ILE A 94 -1.46 1.70 -0.46
C ILE A 94 -2.07 0.33 -0.74
N ILE A 95 -2.99 -0.12 0.12
CA ILE A 95 -3.68 -1.40 -0.05
C ILE A 95 -4.47 -1.41 -1.35
N LEU A 96 -5.15 -0.33 -1.71
CA LEU A 96 -5.87 -0.23 -2.97
C LEU A 96 -4.97 -0.27 -4.19
N ASN A 97 -3.85 0.45 -4.18
CA ASN A 97 -2.87 0.38 -5.26
C ASN A 97 -2.42 -1.08 -5.48
N TRP A 98 -2.15 -1.81 -4.39
CA TRP A 98 -1.78 -3.21 -4.47
C TRP A 98 -2.93 -4.10 -4.97
N ASN A 99 -4.12 -4.00 -4.39
CA ASN A 99 -5.27 -4.82 -4.78
C ASN A 99 -5.61 -4.64 -6.27
N ILE A 100 -5.58 -3.40 -6.78
CA ILE A 100 -5.78 -3.14 -8.21
C ILE A 100 -4.64 -3.74 -9.04
N SER A 101 -3.40 -3.66 -8.58
CA SER A 101 -2.25 -4.25 -9.27
C SER A 101 -2.35 -5.77 -9.36
N VAL A 102 -2.61 -6.45 -8.24
CA VAL A 102 -2.81 -7.92 -8.20
C VAL A 102 -3.98 -8.33 -9.08
N PHE A 103 -5.07 -7.56 -9.10
CA PHE A 103 -6.20 -7.83 -9.98
C PHE A 103 -5.81 -7.75 -11.47
N ILE A 104 -5.04 -6.73 -11.85
CA ILE A 104 -4.50 -6.61 -13.22
C ILE A 104 -3.56 -7.78 -13.54
N TYR A 105 -2.66 -8.14 -12.61
CA TYR A 105 -1.76 -9.28 -12.80
C TYR A 105 -2.52 -10.59 -12.95
N ALA A 106 -3.58 -10.80 -12.16
CA ALA A 106 -4.45 -11.96 -12.27
C ALA A 106 -5.14 -12.03 -13.64
N ILE A 107 -5.68 -10.91 -14.15
CA ILE A 107 -6.26 -10.86 -15.51
C ILE A 107 -5.23 -11.23 -16.57
N ILE A 108 -4.02 -10.67 -16.49
CA ILE A 108 -2.94 -10.98 -17.43
C ILE A 108 -2.58 -12.47 -17.35
N SER A 109 -2.46 -13.04 -16.14
CA SER A 109 -2.18 -14.46 -15.95
C SER A 109 -3.29 -15.35 -16.52
N VAL A 110 -4.57 -14.97 -16.40
CA VAL A 110 -5.69 -15.71 -17.01
C VAL A 110 -5.64 -15.64 -18.54
N LEU A 111 -5.31 -14.49 -19.12
CA LEU A 111 -5.15 -14.37 -20.58
C LEU A 111 -4.00 -15.23 -21.09
N LEU A 112 -2.86 -15.22 -20.38
CA LEU A 112 -1.73 -16.10 -20.70
C LEU A 112 -2.10 -17.58 -20.56
N LEU A 113 -2.93 -17.94 -19.58
CA LEU A 113 -3.46 -19.29 -19.42
C LEU A 113 -4.29 -19.73 -20.62
N VAL A 114 -5.21 -18.86 -21.08
CA VAL A 114 -6.03 -19.15 -22.26
C VAL A 114 -5.14 -19.34 -23.50
N ILE A 115 -4.16 -18.47 -23.73
CA ILE A 115 -3.24 -18.58 -24.87
C ILE A 115 -2.44 -19.89 -24.80
N ALA A 116 -1.87 -20.20 -23.64
CA ALA A 116 -1.09 -21.41 -23.42
C ALA A 116 -1.93 -22.68 -23.63
N ALA A 117 -3.19 -22.69 -23.15
CA ALA A 117 -4.12 -23.78 -23.37
C ALA A 117 -4.52 -23.94 -24.84
N LEU A 118 -4.72 -22.84 -25.57
CA LEU A 118 -5.01 -22.87 -27.01
C LEU A 118 -3.83 -23.42 -27.82
N ILE A 119 -2.60 -23.03 -27.49
CA ILE A 119 -1.39 -23.57 -28.13
C ILE A 119 -1.30 -25.08 -27.90
N PHE A 120 -1.44 -25.52 -26.63
CA PHE A 120 -1.38 -26.93 -26.29
C PHE A 120 -2.49 -27.73 -26.98
N GLY A 121 -3.74 -27.25 -26.91
CA GLY A 121 -4.89 -27.89 -27.57
C GLY A 121 -4.74 -27.96 -29.09
N GLY A 122 -4.22 -26.90 -29.72
CA GLY A 122 -3.94 -26.88 -31.15
C GLY A 122 -2.88 -27.90 -31.55
N THR A 123 -1.80 -28.02 -30.77
CA THR A 123 -0.78 -29.05 -31.04
C THR A 123 -1.29 -30.47 -30.83
N MET A 124 -2.17 -30.70 -29.85
CA MET A 124 -2.84 -32.00 -29.66
C MET A 124 -3.74 -32.34 -30.85
N ALA A 125 -4.53 -31.38 -31.32
CA ALA A 125 -5.44 -31.60 -32.44
C ALA A 125 -4.67 -31.95 -33.73
N LEU A 126 -3.53 -31.29 -33.97
CA LEU A 126 -2.70 -31.53 -35.15
C LEU A 126 -1.91 -32.84 -35.07
N SER A 127 -1.58 -33.35 -33.89
CA SER A 127 -0.86 -34.62 -33.74
C SER A 127 -1.74 -35.84 -34.03
N GLY A 128 -3.07 -35.69 -33.99
CA GLY A 128 -4.03 -36.79 -34.17
C GLY A 128 -4.04 -37.79 -33.00
N ILE A 129 -3.30 -37.50 -31.93
CA ILE A 129 -3.21 -38.35 -30.74
C ILE A 129 -4.41 -38.04 -29.84
N ALA A 130 -5.21 -39.07 -29.52
CA ALA A 130 -6.27 -38.95 -28.54
C ALA A 130 -5.69 -38.68 -27.14
N PHE A 131 -6.39 -37.88 -26.33
CA PHE A 131 -5.92 -37.48 -24.99
C PHE A 131 -5.59 -38.68 -24.09
N GLU A 132 -6.33 -39.78 -24.21
CA GLU A 132 -6.13 -41.01 -23.43
C GLU A 132 -4.79 -41.70 -23.73
N ASN A 133 -4.28 -41.60 -24.96
CA ASN A 133 -3.03 -42.24 -25.38
C ASN A 133 -1.82 -41.29 -25.30
N PHE A 134 -2.04 -40.05 -24.87
CA PHE A 134 -1.06 -38.96 -24.86
C PHE A 134 0.27 -39.32 -24.18
N LEU A 135 0.22 -40.00 -23.03
CA LEU A 135 1.41 -40.32 -22.24
C LEU A 135 2.25 -41.45 -22.86
N GLU A 136 1.61 -42.35 -23.61
CA GLU A 136 2.24 -43.55 -24.16
C GLU A 136 2.81 -43.32 -25.56
N GLU A 137 2.13 -42.50 -26.36
CA GLU A 137 2.47 -42.27 -27.78
C GLU A 137 3.60 -41.25 -27.98
N SER A 138 3.79 -40.29 -27.07
CA SER A 138 4.78 -39.23 -27.27
C SER A 138 5.37 -38.65 -25.98
N PRO A 139 6.58 -39.10 -25.58
CA PRO A 139 7.31 -38.51 -24.46
C PRO A 139 7.56 -37.00 -24.60
N TRP A 140 7.66 -36.49 -25.84
CA TRP A 140 7.87 -35.07 -26.09
C TRP A 140 6.66 -34.20 -25.77
N MET A 141 5.45 -34.73 -25.92
CA MET A 141 4.25 -33.98 -25.58
C MET A 141 4.12 -33.78 -24.06
N ILE A 142 4.68 -34.68 -23.24
CA ILE A 142 4.74 -34.52 -21.79
C ILE A 142 5.56 -33.27 -21.41
N ILE A 143 6.71 -33.06 -22.06
CA ILE A 143 7.55 -31.88 -21.82
C ILE A 143 6.78 -30.61 -22.18
N GLN A 144 6.06 -30.62 -23.30
CA GLN A 144 5.22 -29.49 -23.71
C GLN A 144 4.10 -29.21 -22.71
N PHE A 145 3.42 -30.25 -22.22
CA PHE A 145 2.35 -30.11 -21.22
C PHE A 145 2.89 -29.55 -19.89
N LEU A 146 4.00 -30.10 -19.38
CA LEU A 146 4.64 -29.61 -18.17
C LEU A 146 5.16 -28.18 -18.33
N GLY A 147 5.73 -27.85 -19.48
CA GLY A 147 6.15 -26.48 -19.81
C GLY A 147 4.97 -25.50 -19.82
N THR A 148 3.85 -25.90 -20.43
CA THR A 148 2.61 -25.13 -20.47
C THR A 148 2.06 -24.90 -19.06
N LEU A 149 1.97 -25.95 -18.24
CA LEU A 149 1.56 -25.83 -16.84
C LEU A 149 2.51 -24.95 -16.02
N GLY A 150 3.82 -25.08 -16.23
CA GLY A 150 4.84 -24.28 -15.55
C GLY A 150 4.70 -22.79 -15.85
N VAL A 151 4.51 -22.42 -17.12
CA VAL A 151 4.29 -21.03 -17.56
C VAL A 151 3.03 -20.43 -16.93
N ILE A 152 2.02 -21.25 -16.64
CA ILE A 152 0.74 -20.82 -16.07
C ILE A 152 0.80 -20.72 -14.55
N LEU A 153 1.25 -21.80 -13.88
CA LEU A 153 1.18 -21.93 -12.44
C LEU A 153 2.27 -21.10 -11.75
N LEU A 154 3.46 -21.01 -12.34
CA LEU A 154 4.58 -20.33 -11.71
C LEU A 154 4.29 -18.84 -11.46
N PRO A 155 3.80 -18.03 -12.41
CA PRO A 155 3.46 -16.63 -12.15
C PRO A 155 2.37 -16.47 -11.10
N LEU A 156 1.34 -17.33 -11.12
CA LEU A 156 0.25 -17.29 -10.14
C LEU A 156 0.75 -17.58 -8.72
N ILE A 157 1.61 -18.60 -8.58
CA ILE A 157 2.24 -18.95 -7.30
C ILE A 157 3.12 -17.79 -6.81
N ILE A 158 3.94 -17.22 -7.69
CA ILE A 158 4.80 -16.07 -7.36
C ILE A 158 3.95 -14.88 -6.88
N ILE A 159 2.90 -14.52 -7.60
CA ILE A 159 1.99 -13.42 -7.20
C ILE A 159 1.36 -13.71 -5.84
N GLY A 160 0.87 -14.93 -5.60
CA GLY A 160 0.27 -15.32 -4.32
C GLY A 160 1.25 -15.25 -3.14
N ILE A 161 2.50 -15.69 -3.36
CA ILE A 161 3.56 -15.59 -2.34
C ILE A 161 3.90 -14.13 -2.05
N LEU A 162 4.03 -13.29 -3.09
CA LEU A 162 4.32 -11.86 -2.93
C LEU A 162 3.18 -11.14 -2.20
N ASP A 163 1.92 -11.42 -2.55
CA ASP A 163 0.73 -10.90 -1.88
C ASP A 163 0.73 -11.24 -0.39
N PHE A 164 1.00 -12.51 -0.07
CA PHE A 164 1.11 -12.96 1.31
C PHE A 164 2.22 -12.21 2.07
N ILE A 165 3.44 -12.17 1.53
CA ILE A 165 4.59 -11.54 2.16
C ILE A 165 4.37 -10.04 2.33
N PHE A 166 3.91 -9.33 1.29
CA PHE A 166 3.73 -7.88 1.34
C PHE A 166 2.61 -7.48 2.29
N THR A 167 1.55 -8.28 2.40
CA THR A 167 0.49 -8.06 3.39
C THR A 167 1.05 -8.13 4.83
N ILE A 168 1.87 -9.14 5.14
CA ILE A 168 2.54 -9.25 6.45
C ILE A 168 3.47 -8.07 6.71
N ILE A 169 4.34 -7.74 5.75
CA ILE A 169 5.30 -6.62 5.92
C ILE A 169 4.54 -5.31 6.09
N GLY A 170 3.49 -5.08 5.30
CA GLY A 170 2.61 -3.91 5.42
C GLY A 170 1.99 -3.80 6.81
N ALA A 171 1.44 -4.89 7.33
CA ALA A 171 0.89 -4.93 8.68
C ALA A 171 1.96 -4.60 9.76
N VAL A 172 3.14 -5.20 9.68
CA VAL A 172 4.26 -4.92 10.60
C VAL A 172 4.76 -3.48 10.48
N LYS A 173 4.76 -2.90 9.28
CA LYS A 173 5.17 -1.51 9.07
C LYS A 173 4.13 -0.54 9.61
N ALA A 174 2.85 -0.81 9.37
CA ALA A 174 1.74 -0.06 9.93
C ALA A 174 1.71 -0.10 11.46
N SER A 175 2.05 -1.24 12.08
CA SER A 175 2.13 -1.36 13.54
C SER A 175 3.25 -0.48 14.13
N ASN A 176 4.28 -0.18 13.34
CA ASN A 176 5.39 0.70 13.71
C ASN A 176 5.17 2.17 13.30
N ASN A 177 3.96 2.54 12.84
CA ASN A 177 3.66 3.86 12.25
C ASN A 177 4.59 4.22 11.08
N GLU A 178 5.00 3.23 10.29
CA GLU A 178 5.76 3.42 9.07
C GLU A 178 4.85 3.29 7.84
N VAL A 179 5.02 4.20 6.89
CA VAL A 179 4.35 4.11 5.58
C VAL A 179 5.20 3.25 4.67
N TRP A 180 4.66 2.13 4.22
CA TRP A 180 5.37 1.21 3.34
C TRP A 180 4.55 0.88 2.11
N ASN A 181 4.96 1.43 0.96
CA ASN A 181 4.36 1.09 -0.32
C ASN A 181 4.79 -0.32 -0.74
N TYR A 182 3.82 -1.14 -1.13
CA TYR A 182 4.11 -2.51 -1.55
C TYR A 182 4.95 -2.49 -2.83
N PRO A 183 6.08 -3.22 -2.87
CA PRO A 183 6.87 -3.36 -4.08
C PRO A 183 5.99 -3.88 -5.21
N LEU A 184 6.30 -3.47 -6.44
CA LEU A 184 5.53 -3.80 -7.64
C LEU A 184 4.12 -3.21 -7.71
N SER A 185 3.59 -2.55 -6.66
CA SER A 185 2.30 -1.86 -6.80
C SER A 185 2.34 -0.73 -7.83
N ILE A 186 1.37 -0.73 -8.73
CA ILE A 186 1.08 0.37 -9.65
C ILE A 186 0.40 1.49 -8.86
N ARG A 187 0.93 2.71 -8.93
CA ARG A 187 0.49 3.85 -8.12
C ARG A 187 -0.67 4.61 -8.77
N PHE A 188 -1.88 4.05 -8.66
CA PHE A 188 -3.11 4.74 -9.09
C PHE A 188 -3.44 5.94 -8.19
N PHE A 189 -3.25 5.77 -6.88
CA PHE A 189 -3.37 6.82 -5.88
C PHE A 189 -1.99 7.30 -5.45
N LYS A 190 -1.83 8.62 -5.33
CA LYS A 190 -0.60 9.23 -4.81
C LYS A 190 -0.45 8.93 -3.32
N THR A 191 0.68 8.32 -2.98
CA THR A 191 1.08 8.00 -1.60
C THR A 191 2.46 8.59 -1.32
N PRO A 192 2.78 8.93 -0.06
CA PRO A 192 4.11 9.35 0.31
C PRO A 192 5.16 8.28 -0.06
N PRO A 193 6.42 8.66 -0.32
CA PRO A 193 7.51 7.71 -0.43
C PRO A 193 7.57 6.82 0.82
N SER A 194 8.00 5.58 0.68
CA SER A 194 8.21 4.71 1.83
C SER A 194 9.29 5.34 2.72
N THR A 195 8.92 5.78 3.91
CA THR A 195 9.84 6.46 4.83
C THR A 195 10.44 5.48 5.82
N HIS A 196 11.66 5.78 6.27
CA HIS A 196 12.19 5.18 7.49
C HIS A 196 11.74 6.07 8.66
N LYS A 197 10.75 5.59 9.42
CA LYS A 197 10.07 6.27 10.53
C LYS A 197 9.41 7.60 10.15
N ILE A 198 8.11 7.71 10.37
CA ILE A 198 7.54 9.03 10.67
C ILE A 198 8.25 9.46 11.95
N LYS A 199 9.27 10.32 11.85
CA LYS A 199 9.94 10.84 13.05
C LYS A 199 8.83 11.42 13.92
N LYS A 200 8.58 10.79 15.07
CA LYS A 200 7.97 11.47 16.20
C LYS A 200 8.80 12.73 16.37
N ALA A 201 8.18 13.87 16.13
CA ALA A 201 8.89 15.11 16.25
C ALA A 201 9.03 15.36 17.76
N ASP A 202 10.21 15.05 18.30
CA ASP A 202 10.62 15.47 19.66
C ASP A 202 10.32 16.96 19.88
#